data_AF-A0A7G8DHD2-F1
#
_entry.id   AF-A0A7G8DHD2-F1
#
_cell.length_a   1.000
_cell.length_b   1.000
_cell.length_c   1.000
_cell.angle_alpha   90.00
_cell.angle_beta   90.00
_cell.angle_gamma   90.00
#
_symmetry.space_group_name_H-M   'P 1'
#
loop_
_entity.id
_entity.type
_entity.pdbx_description
1 polymer ?
#
loop_
_entity_poly.entity_id
_entity_poly.type
_entity_poly.pdbx_seq_one_letter_code
_entity_poly.pdbx_strand_id
1 'polypeptide(L)'
;MLLGFALMLPSTVQAKPKKVPFPTREELRSLQLMAYSCSRANDQDSCSKTRNLADPLMDHPRLSAACKDTVWELVQASQVVTTNSFQRRDSIDRPARRLTLVCAEPDKPQEPAAPTQT
;
A
#
# COMPACT_ATOMS: atom_id res chain seq x y z
N MET A 1 42.15 18.44 -43.83
CA MET A 1 41.20 17.35 -43.51
C MET A 1 40.74 17.54 -42.06
N LEU A 2 39.66 18.28 -41.83
CA LEU A 2 39.02 18.42 -40.51
C LEU A 2 37.77 17.52 -40.51
N LEU A 3 37.85 16.37 -39.82
CA LEU A 3 36.68 15.52 -39.58
C LEU A 3 35.84 16.13 -38.46
N GLY A 4 34.67 16.66 -38.80
CA GLY A 4 33.66 17.11 -37.84
C GLY A 4 32.86 15.92 -37.30
N PHE A 5 32.97 15.65 -36.00
CA PHE A 5 32.10 14.72 -35.28
C PHE A 5 30.80 15.44 -34.89
N ALA A 6 29.71 15.12 -35.57
CA ALA A 6 28.37 15.59 -35.19
C ALA A 6 27.86 14.74 -34.01
N LEU A 7 27.85 15.33 -32.81
CA LEU A 7 27.19 14.75 -31.64
C LEU A 7 25.66 14.85 -31.83
N MET A 8 25.03 13.72 -32.18
CA MET A 8 23.58 13.55 -32.07
C MET A 8 23.23 13.48 -30.58
N LEU A 9 22.64 14.55 -30.02
CA LEU A 9 22.11 14.49 -28.66
C LEU A 9 20.86 13.58 -28.64
N PRO A 10 20.81 12.55 -27.78
CA PRO A 10 19.62 11.74 -27.63
C PRO A 10 18.50 12.62 -27.05
N SER A 11 17.38 12.71 -27.77
CA SER A 11 16.18 13.36 -27.27
C SER A 11 15.63 12.55 -26.10
N THR A 12 15.76 13.08 -24.89
CA THR A 12 15.15 12.49 -23.69
C THR A 12 13.65 12.74 -23.74
N VAL A 13 12.89 11.80 -24.32
CA VAL A 13 11.43 11.76 -24.17
C VAL A 13 11.13 11.48 -22.70
N GLN A 14 10.89 12.54 -21.94
CA GLN A 14 10.41 12.41 -20.56
C GLN A 14 8.93 12.04 -20.60
N ALA A 15 8.64 10.74 -20.44
CA ALA A 15 7.30 10.27 -20.16
C ALA A 15 6.84 10.88 -18.83
N LYS A 16 5.83 11.75 -18.86
CA LYS A 16 5.21 12.25 -17.62
C LYS A 16 4.62 11.04 -16.87
N PRO A 17 5.07 10.72 -15.65
CA PRO A 17 4.58 9.55 -14.95
C PRO A 17 3.07 9.70 -14.73
N LYS A 18 2.31 8.69 -15.15
CA LYS A 18 0.86 8.63 -14.89
C LYS A 18 0.66 8.69 -13.38
N LYS A 19 -0.11 9.67 -12.91
CA LYS A 19 -0.41 9.83 -11.48
C LYS A 19 -1.18 8.60 -11.00
N VAL A 20 -0.52 7.71 -10.27
CA VAL A 20 -1.17 6.57 -9.60
C VAL A 20 -2.01 7.13 -8.44
N PRO A 21 -3.32 6.89 -8.36
CA PRO A 21 -4.13 7.35 -7.22
C PRO A 21 -3.70 6.64 -5.93
N PHE A 22 -3.95 7.24 -4.76
CA PHE A 22 -3.87 6.47 -3.51
C PHE A 22 -5.04 5.48 -3.43
N PRO A 23 -4.88 4.36 -2.71
CA PRO A 23 -6.02 3.51 -2.38
C PRO A 23 -7.05 4.30 -1.55
N THR A 24 -8.31 4.12 -1.89
CA THR A 24 -9.44 4.71 -1.18
C THR A 24 -9.63 4.07 0.20
N ARG A 25 -10.35 4.77 1.09
CA ARG A 25 -10.65 4.26 2.42
C ARG A 25 -11.50 3.00 2.35
N GLU A 26 -12.40 2.92 1.36
CA GLU A 26 -13.25 1.77 1.09
C GLU A 26 -12.43 0.55 0.64
N GLU A 27 -11.46 0.73 -0.25
CA GLU A 27 -10.55 -0.35 -0.67
C GLU A 27 -9.72 -0.88 0.51
N LEU A 28 -9.15 0.02 1.33
CA LEU A 28 -8.40 -0.36 2.53
C LEU A 28 -9.30 -1.08 3.54
N ARG A 29 -10.54 -0.64 3.70
CA ARG A 29 -11.53 -1.29 4.59
C ARG A 29 -11.94 -2.66 4.06
N SER A 30 -12.09 -2.81 2.75
CA SER A 30 -12.36 -4.10 2.11
C SER A 30 -11.24 -5.10 2.39
N LEU A 31 -9.98 -4.69 2.20
CA LEU A 31 -8.82 -5.51 2.53
C LEU A 31 -8.78 -5.90 4.03
N GLN A 32 -9.07 -4.94 4.92
CA GLN A 32 -9.17 -5.20 6.36
C GLN A 32 -10.23 -6.27 6.68
N LEU A 33 -11.42 -6.18 6.09
CA LEU A 33 -12.50 -7.16 6.33
C LEU A 33 -12.15 -8.55 5.78
N MET A 34 -11.47 -8.60 4.64
CA MET A 34 -10.95 -9.85 4.08
C MET A 34 -9.89 -10.49 4.98
N ALA A 35 -8.98 -9.68 5.54
CA ALA A 35 -8.02 -10.15 6.52
C ALA A 35 -8.70 -10.76 7.75
N TYR A 36 -9.74 -10.12 8.29
CA TYR A 36 -10.53 -10.69 9.39
C TYR A 36 -11.29 -11.96 8.99
N SER A 37 -11.66 -12.12 7.71
CA SER A 37 -12.19 -13.39 7.20
C SER A 37 -11.14 -14.50 7.29
N CYS A 38 -9.92 -14.27 6.76
CA CYS A 38 -8.80 -15.22 6.86
C CYS A 38 -8.44 -15.55 8.31
N SER A 39 -8.42 -14.56 9.19
CA SER A 39 -8.20 -14.74 10.64
C SER A 39 -9.22 -15.71 11.23
N ARG A 40 -10.52 -15.51 11.00
CA ARG A 40 -11.57 -16.34 11.59
C ARG A 40 -11.67 -17.74 10.96
N ALA A 41 -11.60 -17.81 9.63
CA ALA A 41 -11.93 -19.03 8.91
C ALA A 41 -10.71 -19.95 8.70
N ASN A 42 -9.49 -19.40 8.58
CA ASN A 42 -8.26 -20.17 8.34
C ASN A 42 -8.39 -21.14 7.15
N ASP A 43 -9.00 -20.67 6.06
CA ASP A 43 -9.20 -21.45 4.85
C ASP A 43 -8.43 -20.83 3.66
N GLN A 44 -8.25 -21.63 2.62
CA GLN A 44 -7.47 -21.25 1.45
C GLN A 44 -8.08 -20.07 0.69
N ASP A 45 -9.41 -20.00 0.57
CA ASP A 45 -10.09 -18.98 -0.21
C ASP A 45 -9.95 -17.61 0.44
N SER A 46 -10.26 -17.51 1.74
CA SER A 46 -10.18 -16.24 2.47
C SER A 46 -8.74 -15.73 2.59
N CYS A 47 -7.78 -16.61 2.88
CA CYS A 47 -6.38 -16.21 3.05
C CYS A 47 -5.70 -15.87 1.72
N SER A 48 -5.95 -16.61 0.64
CA SER A 48 -5.41 -16.28 -0.68
C SER A 48 -5.96 -14.96 -1.21
N LYS A 49 -7.27 -14.70 -1.05
CA LYS A 49 -7.87 -13.42 -1.45
C LYS A 49 -7.27 -12.24 -0.71
N THR A 50 -7.04 -12.36 0.61
CA THR A 50 -6.36 -11.31 1.38
C THR A 50 -4.97 -11.03 0.82
N ARG A 51 -4.18 -12.07 0.56
CA ARG A 51 -2.83 -11.92 -0.01
C ARG A 51 -2.86 -11.27 -1.39
N ASN A 52 -3.71 -11.76 -2.29
CA ASN A 52 -3.79 -11.27 -3.67
C ASN A 52 -4.23 -9.79 -3.74
N LEU A 53 -5.10 -9.35 -2.83
CA LEU A 53 -5.50 -7.95 -2.74
C LEU A 53 -4.43 -7.07 -2.09
N ALA A 54 -3.67 -7.61 -1.14
CA ALA A 54 -2.61 -6.89 -0.43
C ALA A 54 -1.34 -6.73 -1.27
N ASP A 55 -0.96 -7.75 -2.06
CA ASP A 55 0.33 -7.84 -2.76
C ASP A 55 0.64 -6.58 -3.59
N PRO A 56 -0.28 -6.06 -4.45
CA PRO A 56 -0.01 -4.89 -5.27
C PRO A 56 0.27 -3.60 -4.47
N LEU A 57 -0.13 -3.54 -3.19
CA LEU A 57 0.13 -2.37 -2.34
C LEU A 57 1.60 -2.26 -1.94
N MET A 58 2.36 -3.37 -1.91
CA MET A 58 3.81 -3.31 -1.59
C MET A 58 4.59 -2.55 -2.67
N ASP A 59 4.21 -2.73 -3.93
CA ASP A 59 4.85 -2.06 -5.08
C ASP A 59 4.27 -0.66 -5.37
N HIS A 60 3.29 -0.20 -4.57
CA HIS A 60 2.62 1.06 -4.83
C HIS A 60 3.58 2.26 -4.65
N PRO A 61 3.79 3.10 -5.67
CA PRO A 61 4.86 4.12 -5.66
C PRO A 61 4.59 5.29 -4.70
N ARG A 62 3.34 5.48 -4.28
CA ARG A 62 2.94 6.59 -3.39
C ARG A 62 2.72 6.18 -1.93
N LEU A 63 2.70 4.88 -1.62
CA LEU A 63 2.48 4.43 -0.25
C LEU A 63 3.75 4.61 0.59
N SER A 64 3.57 5.01 1.84
CA SER A 64 4.66 5.17 2.80
C SER A 64 5.33 3.83 3.08
N ALA A 65 6.58 3.86 3.54
CA ALA A 65 7.28 2.66 4.01
C ALA A 65 6.46 1.93 5.10
N ALA A 66 5.92 2.69 6.07
CA ALA A 66 5.10 2.12 7.14
C ALA A 66 3.83 1.40 6.65
N CYS A 67 3.20 1.90 5.58
CA CYS A 67 2.09 1.19 4.94
C CYS A 67 2.57 -0.13 4.33
N LYS A 68 3.67 -0.08 3.56
CA LYS A 68 4.23 -1.26 2.89
C LYS A 68 4.67 -2.34 3.89
N ASP A 69 5.29 -1.94 5.00
CA ASP A 69 5.66 -2.85 6.09
C ASP A 69 4.43 -3.52 6.70
N THR A 70 3.36 -2.74 6.94
CA THR A 70 2.10 -3.27 7.47
C THR A 70 1.43 -4.24 6.48
N VAL A 71 1.47 -3.94 5.18
CA VAL A 71 0.97 -4.82 4.12
C VAL A 71 1.81 -6.11 4.05
N TRP A 72 3.13 -5.98 4.11
CA TRP A 72 4.05 -7.12 4.09
C TRP A 72 3.80 -8.05 5.29
N GLU A 73 3.68 -7.51 6.51
CA GLU A 73 3.29 -8.25 7.71
C GLU A 73 1.97 -9.01 7.49
N LEU A 74 0.96 -8.34 6.93
CA LEU A 74 -0.35 -8.93 6.66
C LEU A 74 -0.26 -10.09 5.65
N VAL A 75 0.49 -9.92 4.56
CA VAL A 75 0.69 -10.97 3.53
C VAL A 75 1.39 -12.19 4.14
N GLN A 76 2.43 -11.98 4.94
CA GLN A 76 3.16 -13.06 5.62
C GLN A 76 2.26 -13.80 6.61
N ALA A 77 1.47 -13.08 7.42
CA ALA A 77 0.60 -13.68 8.43
C ALA A 77 -0.64 -14.40 7.85
N SER A 78 -1.14 -13.95 6.68
CA SER A 78 -2.37 -14.46 6.05
C SER A 78 -2.16 -15.81 5.33
N GLN A 79 -1.67 -16.81 6.05
CA GLN A 79 -1.47 -18.17 5.56
C GLN A 79 -2.40 -19.15 6.27
N VAL A 80 -2.78 -20.21 5.56
CA VAL A 80 -3.49 -21.34 6.17
C VAL A 80 -2.52 -22.12 7.03
N VAL A 81 -2.92 -22.39 8.28
CA VAL A 81 -2.15 -23.19 9.23
C VAL A 81 -2.97 -24.36 9.75
N THR A 82 -2.32 -25.35 10.35
CA THR A 82 -2.99 -26.55 10.89
C THR A 82 -3.92 -26.24 12.07
N THR A 83 -3.64 -25.20 12.85
CA THR A 83 -4.44 -24.83 14.03
C THR A 83 -4.69 -23.32 14.06
N ASN A 84 -5.96 -22.91 14.07
CA ASN A 84 -6.34 -21.50 14.10
C ASN A 84 -6.27 -20.92 15.53
N SER A 85 -5.04 -20.80 16.06
CA SER A 85 -4.80 -20.29 17.41
C SER A 85 -5.11 -18.80 17.53
N PHE A 86 -5.34 -18.33 18.77
CA PHE A 86 -5.51 -16.91 19.06
C PHE A 86 -4.30 -16.08 18.59
N GLN A 87 -3.08 -16.59 18.80
CA GLN A 87 -1.85 -15.92 18.40
C GLN A 87 -1.78 -15.74 16.88
N ARG A 88 -2.18 -16.76 16.12
CA ARG A 88 -2.25 -16.68 14.65
C ARG A 88 -3.29 -15.66 14.22
N ARG A 89 -4.47 -15.66 14.83
CA ARG A 89 -5.52 -14.66 14.56
C ARG A 89 -5.05 -13.23 14.83
N ASP A 90 -4.43 -12.99 15.99
CA ASP A 90 -3.92 -11.66 16.33
C ASP A 90 -2.77 -11.22 15.40
N SER A 91 -1.94 -12.16 14.93
CA SER A 91 -0.89 -11.85 13.94
C SER A 91 -1.43 -11.32 12.60
N ILE A 92 -2.67 -11.67 12.24
CA ILE A 92 -3.39 -11.14 11.07
C ILE A 92 -4.15 -9.86 11.45
N ASP A 93 -4.84 -9.87 12.59
CA ASP A 93 -5.72 -8.77 12.98
C ASP A 93 -4.93 -7.50 13.31
N ARG A 94 -3.71 -7.61 13.87
CA ARG A 94 -2.85 -6.46 14.21
C ARG A 94 -2.51 -5.59 13.00
N PRO A 95 -1.91 -6.10 11.91
CA PRO A 95 -1.65 -5.28 10.73
C PRO A 95 -2.96 -4.86 10.03
N ALA A 96 -3.98 -5.71 10.00
CA ALA A 96 -5.28 -5.37 9.40
C ALA A 96 -5.95 -4.15 10.06
N ARG A 97 -5.88 -4.03 11.40
CA ARG A 97 -6.41 -2.86 12.14
C ARG A 97 -5.75 -1.55 11.73
N ARG A 98 -4.49 -1.59 11.30
CA ARG A 98 -3.68 -0.40 11.01
C ARG A 98 -3.79 0.09 9.58
N LEU A 99 -4.28 -0.72 8.63
CA LEU A 99 -4.32 -0.41 7.20
C LEU A 99 -4.87 1.00 6.90
N THR A 100 -6.04 1.34 7.43
CA THR A 100 -6.66 2.65 7.16
C THR A 100 -5.94 3.83 7.82
N LEU A 101 -5.07 3.58 8.80
CA LEU A 101 -4.30 4.62 9.49
C LEU A 101 -2.98 4.90 8.77
N VAL A 102 -2.30 3.85 8.31
CA VAL A 102 -0.94 3.98 7.74
C VAL A 102 -0.92 4.10 6.21
N CYS A 103 -1.95 3.59 5.54
CA CYS A 103 -2.03 3.56 4.07
C CYS A 103 -2.93 4.64 3.46
N ALA A 104 -3.66 5.41 4.28
CA ALA A 104 -4.47 6.52 3.80
C ALA A 104 -3.59 7.64 3.21
N GLU A 105 -4.15 8.40 2.25
CA GLU A 105 -3.49 9.61 1.75
C GLU A 105 -3.32 10.59 2.93
N PRO A 106 -2.11 11.12 3.16
CA PRO A 106 -1.89 12.10 4.21
C PRO A 106 -2.71 13.36 3.91
N ASP A 107 -3.38 13.89 4.94
CA ASP A 107 -4.04 15.18 4.84
C ASP A 107 -3.02 16.25 4.42
N LYS A 108 -3.39 17.10 3.47
CA LYS A 108 -2.55 18.26 3.13
C LYS A 108 -2.42 19.12 4.39
N PRO A 109 -1.21 19.58 4.75
CA PRO A 109 -1.06 20.57 5.81
C PRO A 109 -1.98 21.76 5.51
N GLN A 110 -2.87 22.10 6.45
CA GLN A 110 -3.59 23.36 6.37
C GLN A 110 -2.55 24.47 6.54
N GLU A 111 -2.42 25.30 5.51
CA GLU A 111 -1.61 26.50 5.58
C GLU A 111 -2.14 27.36 6.73
N PRO A 112 -1.28 27.83 7.67
CA PRO A 112 -1.74 28.64 8.78
C PRO A 112 -2.56 29.83 8.26
N ALA A 113 -3.77 30.02 8.78
CA ALA A 113 -4.61 31.15 8.40
C ALA A 113 -3.79 32.44 8.57
N ALA A 114 -3.69 33.23 7.49
CA ALA A 114 -3.00 34.50 7.52
C ALA A 114 -3.62 35.37 8.64
N PRO A 115 -2.80 36.04 9.48
CA PRO A 115 -3.32 36.85 10.56
C PRO A 115 -4.18 37.98 9.99
N THR A 116 -5.45 38.00 10.38
CA THR A 116 -6.38 39.09 10.09
C THR A 116 -5.87 40.35 10.80
N GLN A 117 -5.34 41.31 10.05
CA GLN A 117 -5.00 42.62 10.59
C GLN A 117 -6.31 43.41 10.76
N THR A 118 -6.73 43.59 12.01
CA THR A 118 -7.75 44.56 12.45
C THR A 118 -7.17 45.94 12.65
#